data_AF-A0A1D2M861-F1
#
_entry.id   AF-A0A1D2M861-F1
#
_cell.length_a   1.000
_cell.length_b   1.000
_cell.length_c   1.000
_cell.angle_alpha   90.00
_cell.angle_beta   90.00
_cell.angle_gamma   90.00
#
_symmetry.space_group_name_H-M   'P 1'
#
loop_
_entity.id
_entity.type
_entity.pdbx_description
1 polymer ?
#
loop_
_entity_poly.entity_id
_entity_poly.type
_entity_poly.pdbx_seq_one_letter_code
_entity_poly.pdbx_strand_id
1 'polypeptide(L)'
;MSCRDDAVARWNSRERQVIDEIKLIWAMEIEALSILVGVLRTPKTMLNEFLELKQKVAFCDCLAKSASDAGKEEEIQEVSARLQDVVLKKDVFIIRFTTAYKRLDSEGKPWQTFAMKGSKSLDELKGMKPGERKQLLKKYATCVSLFNSGKETFEGFTTEWNEMKAGIDQSVMGCMKELAVIAKGDAES
;
A
#
# COMPACT_ATOMS: atom_id res chain seq x y z
N MET A 1 -8.97 43.45 -41.81
CA MET A 1 -9.57 42.84 -40.61
C MET A 1 -10.14 43.95 -39.76
N SER A 2 -11.40 43.83 -39.33
CA SER A 2 -12.03 44.85 -38.47
C SER A 2 -11.65 44.60 -37.01
N CYS A 3 -11.65 45.65 -36.16
CA CYS A 3 -11.40 45.52 -34.72
C CYS A 3 -12.35 44.52 -34.02
N ARG A 4 -13.51 44.24 -34.62
CA ARG A 4 -14.48 43.25 -34.13
C ARG A 4 -14.01 41.82 -34.36
N ASP A 5 -13.42 41.53 -35.52
CA ASP A 5 -12.91 40.19 -35.86
C ASP A 5 -11.71 39.83 -34.98
N ASP A 6 -10.84 40.81 -34.71
CA ASP A 6 -9.70 40.65 -33.80
C ASP A 6 -10.13 40.41 -32.35
N ALA A 7 -11.19 41.09 -31.90
CA ALA A 7 -11.75 40.88 -30.56
C ALA A 7 -12.36 39.49 -30.40
N VAL A 8 -13.10 39.01 -31.41
CA VAL A 8 -13.68 37.65 -31.42
C VAL A 8 -12.59 36.58 -31.46
N ALA A 9 -11.54 36.76 -32.26
CA ALA A 9 -10.42 35.83 -32.33
C ALA A 9 -9.68 35.72 -30.98
N ARG A 10 -9.42 36.85 -30.31
CA ARG A 10 -8.78 36.88 -28.98
C ARG A 10 -9.66 36.22 -27.92
N TRP A 11 -10.97 36.48 -27.95
CA TRP A 11 -11.92 35.83 -27.05
C TRP A 11 -11.90 34.31 -27.21
N ASN A 12 -12.02 33.83 -28.44
CA ASN A 12 -12.02 32.40 -28.76
C ASN A 12 -10.70 31.72 -28.36
N SER A 13 -9.57 32.40 -28.53
CA SER A 13 -8.26 31.89 -28.09
C SER A 13 -8.19 31.77 -26.57
N ARG A 14 -8.71 32.75 -25.83
CA ARG A 14 -8.71 32.75 -24.37
C ARG A 14 -9.64 31.68 -23.81
N GLU A 15 -10.85 31.53 -24.36
CA GLU A 15 -11.79 30.48 -23.97
C GLU A 15 -11.20 29.08 -24.17
N ARG A 16 -10.54 28.84 -25.31
CA ARG A 16 -9.84 27.56 -25.53
C ARG A 16 -8.75 27.29 -24.49
N GLN A 17 -7.93 28.29 -24.19
CA GLN A 17 -6.89 28.15 -23.17
C GLN A 17 -7.50 27.80 -21.80
N VAL A 18 -8.60 28.44 -21.41
CA VAL A 18 -9.30 28.14 -20.15
C VAL A 18 -9.82 26.71 -20.15
N ILE A 19 -10.44 26.27 -21.24
CA ILE A 19 -10.94 24.89 -21.38
C ILE A 19 -9.79 23.88 -21.27
N ASP A 20 -8.66 24.13 -21.91
CA ASP A 20 -7.51 23.22 -21.87
C ASP A 20 -6.85 23.17 -20.49
N GLU A 21 -6.76 24.31 -19.79
CA GLU A 21 -6.31 24.36 -18.39
C GLU A 21 -7.24 23.54 -17.48
N ILE A 22 -8.55 23.62 -17.68
CA ILE A 22 -9.55 22.85 -16.91
C ILE A 22 -9.44 21.36 -17.16
N LYS A 23 -9.32 20.95 -18.43
CA LYS A 23 -9.12 19.54 -18.80
C LYS A 23 -7.88 18.97 -18.13
N LEU A 24 -6.79 19.74 -18.12
CA LEU A 24 -5.55 19.32 -17.49
C LEU A 24 -5.71 19.19 -15.96
N ILE A 25 -6.42 20.11 -15.30
CA ILE A 25 -6.71 20.02 -13.86
C ILE A 25 -7.42 18.70 -13.55
N TRP A 26 -8.50 18.41 -14.27
CA TRP A 26 -9.26 17.18 -14.04
C TRP A 26 -8.47 15.91 -14.37
N ALA A 27 -7.67 15.93 -15.44
CA ALA A 27 -6.80 14.79 -15.77
C ALA A 27 -5.81 14.49 -14.62
N MET A 28 -5.15 15.53 -14.09
CA MET A 28 -4.21 15.40 -12.98
C MET A 28 -4.90 14.99 -11.67
N GLU A 29 -6.12 15.46 -11.42
CA GLU A 29 -6.94 15.02 -10.28
C GLU A 29 -7.28 13.53 -10.36
N ILE A 30 -7.76 13.07 -11.51
CA ILE A 30 -8.08 11.66 -11.76
C ILE A 30 -6.83 10.80 -11.59
N GLU A 31 -5.70 11.23 -12.14
CA GLU A 31 -4.42 10.53 -12.02
C GLU A 31 -3.98 10.42 -10.55
N ALA A 32 -4.01 11.54 -9.80
CA ALA A 32 -3.66 11.54 -8.38
C ALA A 32 -4.54 10.58 -7.57
N LEU A 33 -5.86 10.59 -7.79
CA LEU A 33 -6.79 9.69 -7.11
C LEU A 33 -6.55 8.22 -7.48
N SER A 34 -6.31 7.93 -8.76
CA SER A 34 -6.02 6.58 -9.24
C SER A 34 -4.76 6.01 -8.57
N ILE A 35 -3.68 6.79 -8.54
CA ILE A 35 -2.43 6.38 -7.89
C ILE A 35 -2.65 6.19 -6.38
N LEU A 36 -3.34 7.13 -5.73
CA LEU A 36 -3.63 7.04 -4.29
C LEU A 36 -4.39 5.75 -3.94
N VAL A 37 -5.40 5.38 -4.73
CA VAL A 37 -6.14 4.11 -4.53
C VAL A 37 -5.20 2.90 -4.66
N GLY A 38 -4.29 2.91 -5.63
CA GLY A 38 -3.27 1.88 -5.78
C GLY A 38 -2.36 1.77 -4.55
N VAL A 39 -1.85 2.92 -4.10
CA VAL A 39 -0.97 3.03 -2.92
C VAL A 39 -1.64 2.50 -1.66
N LEU A 40 -2.92 2.83 -1.42
CA LEU A 40 -3.65 2.40 -0.23
C LEU A 40 -4.07 0.93 -0.29
N ARG A 41 -4.19 0.34 -1.48
CA ARG A 41 -4.56 -1.08 -1.64
C ARG A 41 -3.45 -2.02 -1.16
N THR A 42 -2.18 -1.68 -1.43
CA THR A 42 -1.05 -2.56 -1.08
C THR A 42 -0.93 -2.83 0.42
N PRO A 43 -0.93 -1.82 1.32
CA PRO A 43 -0.94 -2.06 2.76
C PRO A 43 -2.10 -2.90 3.25
N LYS A 44 -3.29 -2.71 2.66
CA LYS A 44 -4.46 -3.51 3.02
C LYS A 44 -4.26 -4.99 2.67
N THR A 45 -3.75 -5.29 1.48
CA THR A 45 -3.47 -6.66 1.06
C THR A 45 -2.42 -7.30 1.97
N MET A 46 -1.29 -6.63 2.20
CA MET A 46 -0.23 -7.15 3.06
C MET A 46 -0.68 -7.39 4.50
N LEU A 47 -1.51 -6.50 5.06
CA LEU A 47 -2.04 -6.68 6.40
C LEU A 47 -2.84 -7.98 6.53
N ASN A 48 -3.65 -8.33 5.52
CA ASN A 48 -4.39 -9.59 5.53
C ASN A 48 -3.44 -10.80 5.51
N GLU A 49 -2.40 -10.75 4.68
CA GLU A 49 -1.43 -11.85 4.59
C GLU A 49 -0.61 -12.01 5.89
N PHE A 50 -0.27 -10.92 6.56
CA PHE A 50 0.36 -10.98 7.88
C PHE A 50 -0.57 -11.58 8.94
N LEU A 51 -1.86 -11.28 8.89
CA LEU A 51 -2.85 -11.87 9.80
C LEU A 51 -2.99 -13.38 9.57
N GLU A 52 -3.05 -13.83 8.31
CA GLU A 52 -3.06 -15.25 7.98
C GLU A 52 -1.81 -15.96 8.49
N LEU A 53 -0.62 -15.40 8.27
CA LEU A 53 0.62 -15.98 8.77
C LEU A 53 0.66 -16.01 10.31
N LYS A 54 0.17 -14.96 10.97
CA LYS A 54 0.06 -14.92 12.43
C LYS A 54 -0.83 -16.05 12.96
N GLN A 55 -1.93 -16.35 12.28
CA GLN A 55 -2.80 -17.47 12.64
C GLN A 55 -2.08 -18.82 12.50
N LYS A 56 -1.31 -19.03 11.42
CA LYS A 56 -0.54 -20.26 11.22
C LYS A 56 0.52 -20.45 12.32
N VAL A 57 1.25 -19.38 12.67
CA VAL A 57 2.25 -19.41 13.75
C VAL A 57 1.59 -19.74 15.08
N ALA A 58 0.48 -19.08 15.42
CA ALA A 58 -0.26 -19.36 16.66
C ALA A 58 -0.76 -20.82 16.71
N PHE A 59 -1.13 -21.40 15.57
CA PHE A 59 -1.49 -22.81 15.51
C PHE A 59 -0.30 -23.74 15.76
N CYS A 60 0.91 -23.41 15.27
CA CYS A 60 2.13 -24.12 15.63
C CYS A 60 2.38 -24.06 17.15
N ASP A 61 2.19 -22.90 17.79
CA ASP A 61 2.35 -22.77 19.26
C ASP A 61 1.37 -23.69 20.00
N CYS A 62 0.13 -23.82 19.51
CA CYS A 62 -0.84 -24.78 20.06
C CYS A 62 -0.37 -26.23 19.92
N LEU A 63 0.15 -26.63 18.75
CA LEU A 63 0.68 -27.97 18.54
C LEU A 63 1.90 -28.26 19.41
N ALA A 64 2.82 -27.30 19.53
CA ALA A 64 4.00 -27.42 20.39
C ALA A 64 3.60 -27.65 21.85
N LYS A 65 2.57 -26.94 22.33
CA LYS A 65 2.02 -27.15 23.67
C LYS A 65 1.45 -28.57 23.84
N SER A 66 0.66 -29.05 22.89
CA SER A 66 0.12 -30.43 22.93
C SER A 66 1.22 -31.49 22.84
N ALA A 67 2.30 -31.23 22.10
CA ALA A 67 3.45 -32.12 22.02
C ALA A 67 4.28 -32.16 23.31
N SER A 68 4.39 -31.03 24.03
CA SER A 68 5.10 -30.94 25.32
C SER A 68 4.40 -31.80 26.37
N ASP A 69 3.07 -31.83 26.37
CA ASP A 69 2.28 -32.74 27.21
C ASP A 69 2.59 -34.24 26.95
N ALA A 70 3.17 -34.58 25.78
CA ALA A 70 3.59 -35.93 25.40
C ALA A 70 5.08 -36.24 25.69
N GLY A 71 5.84 -35.30 26.27
CA GLY A 71 7.20 -35.54 26.78
C GLY A 71 8.34 -35.50 25.76
N LYS A 72 8.15 -34.86 24.59
CA LYS A 72 9.14 -34.75 23.50
C LYS A 72 9.83 -33.38 23.43
N GLU A 73 10.33 -32.89 24.56
CA GLU A 73 10.79 -31.50 24.72
C GLU A 73 11.94 -31.07 23.79
N GLU A 74 12.91 -31.95 23.52
CA GLU A 74 14.07 -31.63 22.66
C GLU A 74 13.67 -31.42 21.19
N GLU A 75 12.83 -32.31 20.65
CA GLU A 75 12.31 -32.21 19.27
C GLU A 75 11.47 -30.93 19.10
N ILE A 76 10.69 -30.56 20.11
CA ILE A 76 9.88 -29.34 20.12
C ILE A 76 10.77 -28.10 20.13
N GLN A 77 11.86 -28.09 20.89
CA GLN A 77 12.79 -26.96 20.92
C GLN A 77 13.43 -26.71 19.56
N GLU A 78 13.82 -27.75 18.84
CA GLU A 78 14.39 -27.61 17.49
C GLU A 78 13.38 -27.03 16.50
N VAL A 79 12.14 -27.53 16.49
CA VAL A 79 11.09 -27.00 15.61
C VAL A 79 10.72 -25.57 16.00
N SER A 80 10.67 -25.26 17.30
CA SER A 80 10.36 -23.92 17.80
C SER A 80 11.45 -22.91 17.44
N ALA A 81 12.73 -23.30 17.48
CA ALA A 81 13.83 -22.44 17.05
C ALA A 81 13.74 -22.09 15.56
N ARG A 82 13.41 -23.07 14.69
CA ARG A 82 13.17 -22.83 13.26
C ARG A 82 11.97 -21.92 13.02
N LEU A 83 10.87 -22.13 13.75
CA LEU A 83 9.69 -21.25 13.68
C LEU A 83 10.03 -19.82 14.10
N GLN A 84 10.85 -19.65 15.14
CA GLN A 84 11.26 -18.34 15.63
C GLN A 84 12.11 -17.56 14.60
N ASP A 85 13.01 -18.22 13.87
CA ASP A 85 13.78 -17.59 12.78
C ASP A 85 12.85 -17.03 11.69
N VAL A 86 11.83 -17.79 11.33
CA VAL A 86 10.82 -17.37 10.34
C VAL A 86 10.00 -16.19 10.85
N VAL A 87 9.58 -16.21 12.12
CA VAL A 87 8.85 -15.11 12.77
C VAL A 87 9.68 -13.83 12.80
N LEU A 88 10.96 -13.92 13.14
CA LEU A 88 11.88 -12.77 13.18
C LEU A 88 12.04 -12.14 11.80
N LYS A 89 12.23 -12.93 10.74
CA LYS A 89 12.33 -12.42 9.36
C LYS A 89 11.08 -11.64 8.96
N LYS A 90 9.90 -12.18 9.28
CA LYS A 90 8.61 -11.52 9.04
C LYS A 90 8.48 -10.23 9.88
N ASP A 91 8.85 -10.23 11.15
CA ASP A 91 8.73 -9.05 12.02
C ASP A 91 9.64 -7.90 11.56
N VAL A 92 10.86 -8.20 11.12
CA VAL A 92 11.77 -7.19 10.53
C VAL A 92 11.14 -6.54 9.29
N PHE A 93 10.53 -7.35 8.42
CA PHE A 93 9.81 -6.83 7.25
C PHE A 93 8.64 -5.92 7.66
N ILE A 94 7.80 -6.37 8.60
CA ILE A 94 6.64 -5.60 9.10
C ILE A 94 7.08 -4.27 9.69
N ILE A 95 8.17 -4.22 10.45
CA ILE A 95 8.68 -2.97 11.04
C ILE A 95 9.08 -1.98 9.93
N ARG A 96 9.82 -2.43 8.92
CA ARG A 96 10.21 -1.59 7.77
C ARG A 96 8.98 -1.10 7.00
N PHE A 97 8.05 -2.00 6.72
CA PHE A 97 6.81 -1.71 6.02
C PHE A 97 5.96 -0.67 6.76
N THR A 98 5.72 -0.88 8.06
CA THR A 98 4.89 0.02 8.88
C THR A 98 5.55 1.38 9.08
N THR A 99 6.88 1.45 9.11
CA THR A 99 7.64 2.70 9.15
C THR A 99 7.44 3.50 7.86
N ALA A 100 7.57 2.85 6.70
CA ALA A 100 7.31 3.48 5.41
C ALA A 100 5.85 3.96 5.29
N TYR A 101 4.89 3.15 5.77
CA TYR A 101 3.48 3.53 5.81
C TYR A 101 3.22 4.76 6.70
N LYS A 102 3.77 4.80 7.92
CA LYS A 102 3.62 5.96 8.81
C LYS A 102 4.20 7.23 8.19
N ARG A 103 5.34 7.12 7.49
CA ARG A 103 5.94 8.24 6.77
C ARG A 103 5.00 8.76 5.69
N LEU A 104 4.51 7.86 4.82
CA LEU A 104 3.54 8.25 3.78
C LEU A 104 2.25 8.83 4.38
N ASP A 105 1.73 8.26 5.47
CA ASP A 105 0.54 8.80 6.12
C ASP A 105 0.79 10.22 6.64
N SER A 106 1.91 10.46 7.31
CA SER A 106 2.26 11.79 7.84
C SER A 106 2.50 12.85 6.76
N GLU A 107 3.28 12.52 5.73
CA GLU A 107 3.63 13.44 4.64
C GLU A 107 2.49 13.57 3.62
N GLY A 108 1.73 12.50 3.42
CA GLY A 108 0.69 12.38 2.39
C GLY A 108 -0.70 12.81 2.84
N LYS A 109 -1.04 12.77 4.13
CA LYS A 109 -2.40 13.08 4.62
C LYS A 109 -2.95 14.46 4.19
N PRO A 110 -2.16 15.55 4.18
CA PRO A 110 -2.62 16.82 3.63
C PRO A 110 -2.98 16.72 2.14
N TRP A 111 -2.17 15.98 1.37
CA TRP A 111 -2.35 15.79 -0.07
C TRP A 111 -3.46 14.80 -0.41
N GLN A 112 -3.69 13.79 0.42
CA GLN A 112 -4.85 12.90 0.33
C GLN A 112 -6.14 13.68 0.57
N THR A 113 -6.15 14.51 1.62
CA THR A 113 -7.29 15.39 1.92
C THR A 113 -7.57 16.33 0.76
N PHE A 114 -6.51 16.94 0.20
CA PHE A 114 -6.62 17.78 -0.98
C PHE A 114 -7.12 17.00 -2.20
N ALA A 115 -6.59 15.83 -2.52
CA ALA A 115 -7.03 15.05 -3.67
C ALA A 115 -8.50 14.59 -3.54
N MET A 116 -8.94 14.19 -2.34
CA MET A 116 -10.30 13.70 -2.10
C MET A 116 -11.35 14.82 -1.97
N LYS A 117 -10.99 15.99 -1.45
CA LYS A 117 -11.93 17.09 -1.16
C LYS A 117 -11.72 18.34 -2.02
N GLY A 118 -10.63 18.38 -2.79
CA GLY A 118 -10.23 19.54 -3.58
C GLY A 118 -10.92 19.64 -4.93
N SER A 119 -11.80 18.69 -5.27
CA SER A 119 -12.52 18.68 -6.54
C SER A 119 -13.29 19.97 -6.75
N LYS A 120 -13.18 20.52 -7.95
CA LYS A 120 -13.83 21.77 -8.36
C LYS A 120 -14.77 21.52 -9.52
N SER A 121 -15.98 22.07 -9.39
CA SER A 121 -16.95 22.10 -10.49
C SER A 121 -16.43 22.94 -11.65
N LEU A 122 -17.00 22.72 -12.84
CA LEU A 122 -16.65 23.47 -14.04
C LEU A 122 -16.82 24.98 -13.84
N ASP A 123 -17.91 25.39 -13.18
CA ASP A 123 -18.22 26.81 -12.95
C ASP A 123 -17.23 27.46 -11.98
N GLU A 124 -16.83 26.74 -10.92
CA GLU A 124 -15.75 27.19 -10.04
C GLU A 124 -14.44 27.39 -10.81
N LEU A 125 -14.05 26.41 -11.64
CA LEU A 125 -12.79 26.47 -12.39
C LEU A 125 -12.78 27.57 -13.47
N LYS A 126 -13.92 27.81 -14.14
CA LYS A 126 -14.09 28.93 -15.07
C LYS A 126 -14.03 30.27 -14.35
N GLY A 127 -14.60 30.35 -13.15
CA GLY A 127 -14.59 31.55 -12.31
C GLY A 127 -13.22 31.90 -11.72
N MET A 128 -12.31 30.93 -11.64
CA MET A 128 -10.95 31.16 -11.13
C MET A 128 -10.13 32.09 -12.03
N LYS A 129 -9.20 32.82 -11.42
CA LYS A 129 -8.17 33.55 -12.15
C LYS A 129 -7.14 32.58 -12.74
N PRO A 130 -6.46 32.92 -13.86
CA PRO A 130 -5.42 32.07 -14.44
C PRO A 130 -4.32 31.66 -13.44
N GLY A 131 -3.92 32.55 -12.53
CA GLY A 131 -2.94 32.25 -11.50
C GLY A 131 -3.42 31.20 -10.49
N GLU A 132 -4.70 31.20 -10.15
CA GLU A 132 -5.29 30.23 -9.22
C GLU A 132 -5.40 28.85 -9.86
N ARG A 133 -5.80 28.77 -11.14
CA ARG A 133 -5.79 27.50 -11.90
C ARG A 133 -4.39 26.93 -12.01
N LYS A 134 -3.38 27.75 -12.30
CA LYS A 134 -1.96 27.32 -12.32
C LYS A 134 -1.50 26.81 -10.96
N GLN A 135 -1.89 27.46 -9.87
CA GLN A 135 -1.57 26.99 -8.52
C GLN A 135 -2.27 25.67 -8.21
N LEU A 136 -3.51 25.48 -8.65
CA LEU A 136 -4.25 24.24 -8.49
C LEU A 136 -3.60 23.09 -9.26
N LEU A 137 -3.20 23.33 -10.51
CA LEU A 137 -2.41 22.39 -11.32
C LEU A 137 -1.12 21.98 -10.60
N LYS A 138 -0.38 22.96 -10.04
CA LYS A 138 0.85 22.68 -9.29
C LYS A 138 0.59 21.78 -8.08
N LYS A 139 -0.51 22.00 -7.35
CA LYS A 139 -0.90 21.15 -6.21
C LYS A 139 -1.20 19.71 -6.66
N TYR A 140 -1.97 19.52 -7.74
CA TYR A 140 -2.22 18.18 -8.27
C TYR A 140 -0.95 17.51 -8.80
N ALA A 141 -0.04 18.25 -9.43
CA ALA A 141 1.27 17.72 -9.82
C ALA A 141 2.08 17.24 -8.60
N THR A 142 2.05 17.99 -7.49
CA THR A 142 2.66 17.55 -6.24
C THR A 142 1.99 16.29 -5.68
N CYS A 143 0.66 16.18 -5.72
CA CYS A 143 -0.05 14.95 -5.35
C CYS A 143 0.42 13.75 -6.17
N VAL A 144 0.42 13.87 -7.51
CA VAL A 144 0.85 12.79 -8.41
C VAL A 144 2.28 12.35 -8.10
N SER A 145 3.20 13.31 -7.93
CA SER A 145 4.59 13.01 -7.60
C SER A 145 4.74 12.27 -6.27
N LEU A 146 4.08 12.76 -5.20
CA LEU A 146 4.14 12.12 -3.88
C LEU A 146 3.51 10.73 -3.88
N PHE A 147 2.35 10.57 -4.52
CA PHE A 147 1.68 9.28 -4.59
C PHE A 147 2.44 8.27 -5.46
N ASN A 148 3.10 8.71 -6.55
CA ASN A 148 3.98 7.85 -7.33
C ASN A 148 5.18 7.35 -6.51
N SER A 149 5.83 8.24 -5.74
CA SER A 149 6.92 7.82 -4.84
C SER A 149 6.43 6.81 -3.79
N GLY A 150 5.23 7.01 -3.24
CA GLY A 150 4.59 6.03 -2.37
C GLY A 150 4.33 4.71 -3.08
N LYS A 151 3.82 4.75 -4.32
CA LYS A 151 3.53 3.56 -5.14
C LYS A 151 4.78 2.73 -5.38
N GLU A 152 5.87 3.35 -5.85
CA GLU A 152 7.15 2.68 -6.09
C GLU A 152 7.70 2.04 -4.81
N THR A 153 7.61 2.75 -3.68
CA THR A 153 8.03 2.24 -2.38
C THR A 153 7.25 0.96 -2.01
N PHE A 154 5.93 0.97 -2.17
CA PHE A 154 5.08 -0.17 -1.82
C PHE A 154 5.13 -1.31 -2.84
N GLU A 155 5.40 -1.02 -4.12
CA GLU A 155 5.71 -2.04 -5.11
C GLU A 155 7.01 -2.78 -4.75
N GLY A 156 8.04 -2.06 -4.30
CA GLY A 156 9.27 -2.66 -3.78
C GLY A 156 9.01 -3.61 -2.60
N PHE A 157 8.22 -3.17 -1.62
CA PHE A 157 7.78 -4.05 -0.52
C PHE A 157 6.97 -5.25 -1.01
N THR A 158 6.14 -5.09 -2.05
CA THR A 158 5.33 -6.19 -2.59
C THR A 158 6.20 -7.27 -3.21
N THR A 159 7.20 -6.86 -3.98
CA THR A 159 8.18 -7.78 -4.55
C THR A 159 8.96 -8.51 -3.46
N GLU A 160 9.54 -7.78 -2.51
CA GLU A 160 10.31 -8.36 -1.39
C GLU A 160 9.44 -9.35 -0.58
N TRP A 161 8.19 -8.98 -0.28
CA TRP A 161 7.27 -9.85 0.44
C TRP A 161 6.94 -11.12 -0.35
N ASN A 162 6.65 -11.03 -1.64
CA ASN A 162 6.33 -12.19 -2.46
C ASN A 162 7.49 -13.19 -2.54
N GLU A 163 8.73 -12.69 -2.62
CA GLU A 163 9.94 -13.52 -2.59
C GLU A 163 10.11 -14.23 -1.24
N MET A 164 9.85 -13.54 -0.13
CA MET A 164 9.98 -14.09 1.22
C MET A 164 8.83 -15.03 1.59
N LYS A 165 7.59 -14.68 1.23
CA LYS A 165 6.36 -15.32 1.69
C LYS A 165 6.34 -16.81 1.38
N ALA A 166 6.75 -17.21 0.16
CA ALA A 166 6.75 -18.62 -0.22
C ALA A 166 7.65 -19.47 0.69
N GLY A 167 8.85 -18.99 1.01
CA GLY A 167 9.78 -19.67 1.92
C GLY A 167 9.30 -19.66 3.38
N ILE A 168 8.66 -18.57 3.81
CA ILE A 168 8.02 -18.46 5.12
C ILE A 168 6.87 -19.46 5.24
N ASP A 169 5.94 -19.47 4.30
CA ASP A 169 4.79 -20.36 4.30
C ASP A 169 5.22 -21.83 4.26
N GLN A 170 6.20 -22.18 3.44
CA GLN A 170 6.74 -23.54 3.39
C GLN A 170 7.36 -23.95 4.73
N SER A 171 8.16 -23.08 5.35
CA SER A 171 8.79 -23.34 6.64
C SER A 171 7.76 -23.51 7.76
N VAL A 172 6.76 -22.63 7.83
CA VAL A 172 5.69 -22.72 8.84
C VAL A 172 4.88 -24.00 8.66
N MET A 173 4.51 -24.35 7.42
CA MET A 173 3.80 -25.60 7.14
C MET A 173 4.65 -26.83 7.46
N GLY A 174 5.97 -26.78 7.26
CA GLY A 174 6.90 -27.82 7.68
C GLY A 174 6.89 -28.00 9.19
N CYS A 175 7.11 -26.92 9.94
CA CYS A 175 7.05 -26.93 11.41
C CYS A 175 5.71 -27.46 11.93
N MET A 176 4.60 -27.03 11.32
CA MET A 176 3.26 -27.48 11.69
C MET A 176 3.08 -28.98 11.49
N LYS A 177 3.55 -29.54 10.38
CA LYS A 177 3.50 -30.99 10.12
C LYS A 177 4.33 -31.77 11.12
N GLU A 178 5.56 -31.32 11.38
CA GLU A 178 6.46 -31.95 12.34
C GLU A 178 5.85 -31.94 13.75
N LEU A 179 5.36 -30.78 14.23
CA LEU A 179 4.69 -30.68 15.53
C LEU A 179 3.43 -31.55 15.61
N ALA A 180 2.66 -31.68 14.52
CA ALA A 180 1.49 -32.54 14.49
C ALA A 180 1.84 -34.04 14.57
N VAL A 181 2.98 -34.46 14.02
CA VAL A 181 3.49 -35.83 14.15
C VAL A 181 3.97 -36.08 15.59
N ILE A 182 4.74 -35.15 16.15
CA ILE A 182 5.24 -35.22 17.53
C ILE A 182 4.06 -35.31 18.51
N ALA A 183 3.06 -34.44 18.36
CA ALA A 183 1.88 -34.37 19.23
C ALA A 183 0.98 -35.61 19.17
N LYS A 184 0.97 -36.37 18.06
CA LYS A 184 0.21 -37.61 17.96
C LYS A 184 0.82 -38.76 18.77
N GLY A 185 2.11 -38.66 19.12
CA GLY A 185 2.87 -39.77 19.70
C GLY A 185 2.93 -40.99 18.78
N ASP A 186 3.70 -42.00 19.16
CA ASP A 186 3.69 -43.31 18.48
C ASP A 186 2.38 -44.02 18.81
N ALA A 187 1.27 -43.62 18.18
CA ALA A 187 -0.03 -44.26 18.35
C ALA A 187 -0.11 -45.64 17.66
N GLU A 188 1.03 -46.21 17.22
CA GLU A 188 1.11 -47.50 16.51
C GLU A 188 2.17 -48.48 17.09
N SER A 189 2.55 -48.39 18.37
CA SER A 189 3.36 -49.42 19.04
C SER A 189 2.62 -50.12 20.17
#